data_AF-A0A821R6E5-F1
#
_entry.id   AF-A0A821R6E5-F1
#
_cell.length_a   1.000
_cell.length_b   1.000
_cell.length_c   1.000
_cell.angle_alpha   90.00
_cell.angle_beta   90.00
_cell.angle_gamma   90.00
#
_symmetry.space_group_name_H-M   'P 1'
#
loop_
_entity.id
_entity.type
_entity.pdbx_description
1 polymer ?
#
loop_
_entity_poly.entity_id
_entity_poly.type
_entity_poly.pdbx_seq_one_letter_code
_entity_poly.pdbx_strand_id
1 'polypeptide(L)'
;MTVLDAYHIFDERHHGAVARSTFNALRPREVKTATPHGTCMCIIHENMDLLLKGWNNYYRKCVSVGSLSTNDKVNMKDLITQMVCTISNEKCFNDECDDCPMKSITDILTDNNIMDLDDECSWNLWKKVNNKFDLQQMSGSIDSLLTEIEESCPLFLLHTHINREQRECIKDLR
;
A
#
# COMPACT_ATOMS: atom_id res chain seq x y z
N MET A 1 13.78 20.87 -10.63
CA MET A 1 14.99 20.03 -10.57
C MET A 1 14.70 18.87 -9.64
N THR A 2 14.89 17.62 -10.10
CA THR A 2 14.66 16.45 -9.23
C THR A 2 15.83 16.27 -8.26
N VAL A 3 15.64 15.49 -7.20
CA VAL A 3 16.73 15.12 -6.27
C VAL A 3 17.90 14.45 -7.01
N LEU A 4 17.61 13.64 -8.03
CA LEU A 4 18.65 12.96 -8.79
C LEU A 4 19.48 13.95 -9.62
N ASP A 5 18.82 14.86 -10.34
CA ASP A 5 19.51 15.89 -11.13
C ASP A 5 20.34 16.82 -10.25
N ALA A 6 19.78 17.23 -9.11
CA ALA A 6 20.48 18.08 -8.15
C ALA A 6 21.68 17.37 -7.52
N TYR A 7 21.55 16.07 -7.24
CA TYR A 7 22.65 15.27 -6.72
C TYR A 7 23.78 15.14 -7.74
N HIS A 8 23.48 14.90 -9.02
CA HIS A 8 24.51 14.84 -10.06
C HIS A 8 25.29 16.15 -10.18
N ILE A 9 24.60 17.29 -10.20
CA ILE A 9 25.25 18.62 -10.23
C ILE A 9 26.12 18.84 -8.98
N PHE A 10 25.66 18.41 -7.81
CA PHE A 10 26.42 18.50 -6.57
C PHE A 10 27.66 17.60 -6.61
N ASP A 11 27.51 16.35 -7.05
CA ASP A 11 28.58 15.35 -7.09
C ASP A 11 29.67 15.71 -8.11
N GLU A 12 29.29 16.29 -9.26
CA GLU A 12 30.25 16.83 -10.23
C GLU A 12 31.14 17.93 -9.64
N ARG A 13 30.60 18.75 -8.72
CA ARG A 13 31.30 19.87 -8.09
C ARG A 13 32.08 19.50 -6.83
N HIS A 14 31.65 18.44 -6.15
CA HIS A 14 32.14 18.09 -4.81
C HIS A 14 32.70 16.65 -4.72
N HIS A 15 32.76 15.92 -5.83
CA HIS A 15 33.44 14.63 -6.01
C HIS A 15 33.19 13.62 -4.88
N GLY A 16 31.94 13.26 -4.64
CA GLY A 16 31.59 12.21 -3.68
C GLY A 16 31.71 12.62 -2.22
N ALA A 17 31.80 13.92 -1.91
CA ALA A 17 31.87 14.43 -0.53
C ALA A 17 30.69 13.97 0.36
N VAL A 18 29.54 13.65 -0.24
CA VAL A 18 28.32 13.24 0.48
C VAL A 18 27.64 12.11 -0.29
N ALA A 19 27.29 11.02 0.39
CA ALA A 19 26.49 9.94 -0.18
C ALA A 19 25.07 10.41 -0.53
N ARG A 20 24.47 9.84 -1.58
CA ARG A 20 23.13 10.21 -2.08
C ARG A 20 22.03 10.21 -1.00
N SER A 21 22.06 9.27 -0.06
CA SER A 21 21.12 9.20 1.07
C SER A 21 21.23 10.43 1.98
N THR A 22 22.46 10.81 2.34
CA THR A 22 22.76 11.99 3.15
C THR A 22 22.43 13.28 2.41
N PHE A 23 22.73 13.37 1.12
CA PHE A 23 22.33 14.50 0.28
C PHE A 23 20.81 14.66 0.25
N ASN A 24 20.07 13.56 0.07
CA ASN A 24 18.61 13.59 0.07
C ASN A 24 18.05 14.10 1.41
N ALA A 25 18.68 13.76 2.53
CA ALA A 25 18.27 14.25 3.86
C ALA A 25 18.57 15.75 4.07
N LEU A 26 19.69 16.25 3.53
CA LEU A 26 20.17 17.62 3.71
C LEU A 26 19.79 18.57 2.55
N ARG A 27 19.02 18.09 1.58
CA ARG A 27 18.75 18.83 0.35
C ARG A 27 18.08 20.18 0.62
N PRO A 28 18.39 21.23 -0.18
CA PRO A 28 17.63 22.46 -0.20
C PRO A 28 16.15 22.21 -0.50
N ARG A 29 15.26 23.04 0.04
CA ARG A 29 13.80 22.86 -0.06
C ARG A 29 13.30 22.93 -1.51
N GLU A 30 14.03 23.64 -2.37
CA GLU A 30 13.77 23.84 -3.78
C GLU A 30 14.04 22.56 -4.61
N VAL A 31 14.84 21.64 -4.07
CA VAL A 31 15.10 20.32 -4.68
C VAL A 31 13.96 19.39 -4.32
N LYS A 32 13.01 19.29 -5.25
CA LYS A 32 11.84 18.43 -5.07
C LYS A 32 12.22 16.98 -5.27
N THR A 33 11.86 16.13 -4.31
CA THR A 33 11.70 14.70 -4.58
C THR A 33 10.71 14.59 -5.71
N ALA A 34 11.09 13.91 -6.80
CA ALA A 34 10.14 13.61 -7.85
C ALA A 34 8.99 12.85 -7.18
N THR A 35 7.83 13.48 -7.05
CA THR A 35 6.62 12.75 -6.71
C THR A 35 6.45 11.74 -7.84
N PRO A 36 6.38 10.42 -7.58
CA PRO A 36 6.23 9.46 -8.65
C PRO A 36 4.94 9.80 -9.38
N HIS A 37 5.02 10.30 -10.60
CA HIS A 37 3.86 10.76 -11.38
C HIS A 37 2.88 9.62 -11.72
N GLY A 38 3.16 8.38 -11.28
CA GLY A 38 2.29 7.20 -11.43
C GLY A 38 1.75 6.62 -10.13
N THR A 39 2.13 7.14 -8.94
CA THR A 39 1.69 6.58 -7.66
C THR A 39 0.63 7.45 -7.01
N CYS A 40 -0.51 6.85 -6.67
CA CYS A 40 -1.53 7.53 -5.88
C CYS A 40 -1.07 7.65 -4.42
N MET A 41 -1.10 8.87 -3.87
CA MET A 41 -0.74 9.17 -2.48
C MET A 41 -1.98 9.56 -1.65
N CYS A 42 -3.16 9.06 -2.04
CA CYS A 42 -4.37 9.36 -1.30
C CYS A 42 -4.41 8.56 0.00
N ILE A 43 -5.26 9.01 0.93
CA ILE A 43 -5.47 8.30 2.18
C ILE A 43 -5.97 6.86 2.00
N ILE A 44 -6.71 6.57 0.93
CA ILE A 44 -7.26 5.23 0.66
C ILE A 44 -6.11 4.23 0.37
N HIS A 45 -5.18 4.59 -0.52
CA HIS A 45 -3.99 3.78 -0.82
C HIS A 45 -3.02 3.71 0.36
N GLU A 46 -2.80 4.82 1.05
CA GLU A 46 -1.93 4.85 2.23
C GLU A 46 -2.49 3.99 3.37
N ASN A 47 -3.80 4.08 3.66
CA ASN A 47 -4.41 3.26 4.71
C ASN A 47 -4.41 1.77 4.37
N MET A 48 -4.72 1.40 3.13
CA MET A 48 -4.64 0.00 2.72
C MET A 48 -3.21 -0.55 2.84
N ASP A 49 -2.19 0.22 2.46
CA ASP A 49 -0.79 -0.17 2.66
C ASP A 49 -0.40 -0.30 4.14
N LEU A 50 -0.88 0.59 5.01
CA LEU A 50 -0.65 0.52 6.45
C LEU A 50 -1.33 -0.70 7.10
N LEU A 51 -2.56 -1.04 6.68
CA LEU A 51 -3.26 -2.23 7.15
C LEU A 51 -2.53 -3.51 6.73
N LEU A 52 -2.15 -3.61 5.46
CA LEU A 52 -1.34 -4.74 4.97
C LEU A 52 0.03 -4.82 5.64
N LYS A 53 0.65 -3.69 6.02
CA LYS A 53 1.86 -3.69 6.86
C LYS A 53 1.59 -4.29 8.24
N GLY A 54 0.47 -3.95 8.87
CA GLY A 54 0.01 -4.56 10.12
C GLY A 54 -0.10 -6.08 9.99
N TRP A 55 -0.79 -6.54 8.95
CA TRP A 55 -0.95 -7.96 8.64
C TRP A 55 0.39 -8.67 8.46
N ASN A 56 1.24 -8.15 7.58
CA ASN A 56 2.55 -8.74 7.30
C ASN A 56 3.46 -8.80 8.54
N ASN A 57 3.34 -7.83 9.45
CA ASN A 57 4.09 -7.84 10.71
C ASN A 57 3.59 -8.95 11.64
N TYR A 58 2.28 -9.19 11.70
CA TYR A 58 1.72 -10.30 12.45
C TYR A 58 2.09 -11.65 11.83
N TYR A 59 1.83 -11.82 10.52
CA TYR A 59 2.10 -13.07 9.80
C TYR A 59 3.56 -13.52 9.96
N ARG A 60 4.52 -12.59 9.88
CA ARG A 60 5.94 -12.87 10.12
C ARG A 60 6.26 -13.34 11.54
N LYS A 61 5.52 -12.89 12.54
CA LYS A 61 5.68 -13.37 13.92
C LYS A 61 5.17 -14.81 14.03
N CYS A 62 4.00 -15.11 13.48
CA CYS A 62 3.37 -16.42 13.64
C CYS A 62 4.01 -17.53 12.81
N VAL A 63 4.48 -17.23 11.59
CA VAL A 63 5.06 -18.25 10.68
C VAL A 63 6.58 -18.40 10.87
N SER A 64 7.17 -17.78 11.89
CA SER A 64 8.62 -17.84 12.19
C SER A 64 9.15 -19.21 12.69
N VAL A 65 8.40 -20.30 12.55
CA VAL A 65 8.82 -21.66 12.97
C VAL A 65 9.29 -22.56 11.81
N GLY A 66 9.18 -22.15 10.55
CA GLY A 66 9.70 -22.99 9.47
C GLY A 66 9.78 -22.32 8.11
N SER A 67 10.99 -21.88 7.74
CA SER A 67 11.41 -21.64 6.35
C SER A 67 10.49 -20.73 5.51
N LEU A 68 10.57 -19.41 5.70
CA LEU A 68 10.00 -18.47 4.72
C LEU A 68 11.10 -17.77 3.91
N SER A 69 10.90 -17.81 2.60
CA SER A 69 11.59 -17.00 1.61
C SER A 69 11.16 -15.55 1.77
N THR A 70 12.01 -14.58 1.44
CA THR A 70 11.72 -13.14 1.56
C THR A 70 10.56 -12.62 0.69
N ASN A 71 9.81 -13.50 0.02
CA ASN A 71 8.74 -13.20 -0.93
C ASN A 71 7.31 -13.27 -0.36
N ASP A 72 7.11 -13.67 0.90
CA ASP A 72 5.77 -13.91 1.46
C ASP A 72 5.07 -12.64 2.00
N LYS A 73 5.46 -11.46 1.51
CA LYS A 73 4.82 -10.20 1.88
C LYS A 73 3.64 -9.95 0.94
N VAL A 74 2.41 -10.04 1.47
CA VAL A 74 1.22 -9.63 0.71
C VAL A 74 1.27 -8.12 0.48
N ASN A 75 1.15 -7.71 -0.78
CA ASN A 75 1.05 -6.30 -1.15
C ASN A 75 -0.29 -5.99 -1.84
N MET A 76 -0.57 -4.70 -2.05
CA MET A 76 -1.81 -4.23 -2.68
C MET A 76 -2.10 -4.88 -4.04
N LYS A 77 -1.06 -5.10 -4.86
CA LYS A 77 -1.22 -5.74 -6.17
C LYS A 77 -1.66 -7.19 -6.00
N ASP A 78 -1.06 -7.92 -5.07
CA ASP A 78 -1.43 -9.32 -4.81
C ASP A 78 -2.89 -9.40 -4.35
N LEU A 79 -3.30 -8.52 -3.43
CA LEU A 79 -4.68 -8.43 -2.95
C LEU A 79 -5.66 -8.18 -4.11
N ILE A 80 -5.42 -7.17 -4.95
CA ILE A 80 -6.27 -6.89 -6.12
C ILE A 80 -6.36 -8.11 -7.03
N THR A 81 -5.24 -8.75 -7.33
CA THR A 81 -5.19 -9.89 -8.27
C THR A 81 -5.96 -11.10 -7.75
N GLN A 82 -6.12 -11.23 -6.43
CA GLN A 82 -6.93 -12.29 -5.82
C GLN A 82 -8.42 -11.93 -5.69
N MET A 83 -8.77 -10.65 -5.71
CA MET A 83 -10.15 -10.18 -5.57
C MET A 83 -10.89 -10.03 -6.90
N VAL A 84 -10.19 -9.72 -8.00
CA VAL A 84 -10.82 -9.46 -9.32
C VAL A 84 -10.45 -10.52 -10.36
N CYS A 85 -11.40 -10.91 -11.22
CA CYS A 85 -11.12 -11.87 -12.31
C CYS A 85 -10.02 -11.39 -13.25
N THR A 86 -10.15 -10.13 -13.68
CA THR A 86 -9.22 -9.50 -14.60
C THR A 86 -9.12 -8.03 -14.26
N ILE A 87 -7.91 -7.49 -14.38
CA ILE A 87 -7.67 -6.06 -14.15
C ILE A 87 -8.46 -5.22 -15.17
N SER A 88 -8.76 -5.74 -16.36
CA SER A 88 -9.51 -5.04 -17.41
C SER A 88 -11.02 -4.92 -17.21
N ASN A 89 -11.63 -5.73 -16.35
CA ASN A 89 -13.08 -5.75 -16.21
C ASN A 89 -13.55 -4.78 -15.11
N GLU A 90 -14.19 -3.69 -15.49
CA GLU A 90 -14.76 -2.68 -14.59
C GLU A 90 -15.73 -3.29 -13.57
N LYS A 91 -16.56 -4.25 -14.00
CA LYS A 91 -17.56 -4.88 -13.12
C LYS A 91 -16.93 -5.56 -11.91
N CYS A 92 -15.71 -6.06 -12.03
CA CYS A 92 -14.98 -6.67 -10.90
C CYS A 92 -14.62 -5.66 -9.81
N PHE A 93 -14.44 -4.38 -10.16
CA PHE A 93 -14.08 -3.33 -9.20
C PHE A 93 -15.31 -2.62 -8.60
N ASN A 94 -16.49 -2.83 -9.19
CA ASN A 94 -17.77 -2.26 -8.77
C ASN A 94 -18.64 -3.26 -7.98
N ASP A 95 -18.14 -4.45 -7.67
CA ASP A 95 -18.91 -5.53 -7.03
C ASP A 95 -20.12 -6.01 -7.87
N GLU A 96 -20.01 -5.91 -9.20
CA GLU A 96 -21.07 -6.26 -10.17
C GLU A 96 -20.72 -7.50 -11.01
N CYS A 97 -19.69 -8.26 -10.60
CA CYS A 97 -19.20 -9.41 -11.35
C CYS A 97 -19.51 -10.72 -10.63
N ASP A 98 -20.43 -11.50 -11.20
CA ASP A 98 -20.87 -12.79 -10.64
C ASP A 98 -19.78 -13.88 -10.68
N ASP A 99 -18.79 -13.74 -11.56
CA ASP A 99 -17.70 -14.70 -11.75
C ASP A 99 -16.47 -14.38 -10.88
N CYS A 100 -16.49 -13.28 -10.11
CA CYS A 100 -15.35 -12.93 -9.26
C CYS A 100 -15.11 -14.02 -8.23
N PRO A 101 -13.85 -14.40 -8.00
CA PRO A 101 -13.53 -15.41 -7.01
C PRO A 101 -13.91 -14.99 -5.58
N MET A 102 -14.39 -13.74 -5.35
CA MET A 102 -14.98 -13.18 -4.11
C MET A 102 -14.69 -14.05 -2.89
N LYS A 103 -13.40 -14.16 -2.60
CA LYS A 103 -12.90 -14.83 -1.42
C LYS A 103 -12.97 -13.80 -0.31
N SER A 104 -13.39 -14.20 0.89
CA SER A 104 -13.24 -13.29 2.03
C SER A 104 -11.77 -12.88 2.12
N ILE A 105 -11.52 -11.63 2.51
CA ILE A 105 -10.14 -11.16 2.70
C ILE A 105 -9.41 -12.04 3.70
N THR A 106 -10.13 -12.51 4.71
CA THR A 106 -9.66 -13.51 5.67
C THR A 106 -9.13 -14.75 4.95
N ASP A 107 -9.87 -15.30 3.98
CA ASP A 107 -9.42 -16.47 3.20
C ASP A 107 -8.19 -16.16 2.34
N ILE A 108 -8.17 -14.98 1.72
CA ILE A 108 -7.04 -14.52 0.87
C ILE A 108 -5.76 -14.38 1.69
N LEU A 109 -5.86 -13.77 2.88
CA LEU A 109 -4.72 -13.41 3.70
C LEU A 109 -4.23 -14.59 4.54
N THR A 110 -5.14 -15.39 5.08
CA THR A 110 -4.78 -16.57 5.89
C THR A 110 -4.29 -17.73 5.04
N ASP A 111 -4.65 -17.79 3.76
CA ASP A 111 -4.34 -18.90 2.84
C ASP A 111 -4.71 -20.28 3.44
N ASN A 112 -5.84 -20.33 4.16
CA ASN A 112 -6.30 -21.50 4.92
C ASN A 112 -5.35 -21.99 6.03
N ASN A 113 -4.36 -21.20 6.41
CA ASN A 113 -3.55 -21.52 7.58
C ASN A 113 -4.38 -21.36 8.86
N ILE A 114 -4.15 -22.25 9.83
CA ILE A 114 -4.75 -22.13 11.16
C ILE A 114 -4.08 -20.94 11.85
N MET A 115 -4.83 -19.86 12.02
CA MET A 115 -4.38 -18.63 12.68
C MET A 115 -5.29 -18.38 13.89
N ASP A 116 -4.70 -17.96 15.00
CA ASP A 116 -5.48 -17.55 16.17
C ASP A 116 -5.98 -16.12 15.94
N LEU A 117 -7.27 -15.99 15.64
CA LEU A 117 -7.87 -14.70 15.32
C LEU A 117 -7.98 -13.78 16.53
N ASP A 118 -7.86 -14.34 17.74
CA ASP A 118 -7.90 -13.60 19.00
C ASP A 118 -6.52 -13.02 19.39
N ASP A 119 -5.46 -13.34 18.65
CA ASP A 119 -4.12 -12.82 18.90
C ASP A 119 -4.09 -11.29 18.85
N GLU A 120 -3.37 -10.67 19.78
CA GLU A 120 -3.19 -9.23 19.80
C GLU A 120 -2.22 -8.77 18.70
N CYS A 121 -2.62 -7.74 17.96
CA CYS A 121 -1.77 -7.03 17.04
C CYS A 121 -1.93 -5.51 17.14
N SER A 122 -1.08 -4.80 16.41
CA SER A 122 -1.19 -3.36 16.23
C SER A 122 -0.92 -2.99 14.78
N TRP A 123 -1.66 -1.98 14.31
CA TRP A 123 -1.56 -1.43 12.97
C TRP A 123 -1.70 0.08 13.03
N ASN A 124 -1.38 0.75 11.93
CA ASN A 124 -1.52 2.20 11.85
C ASN A 124 -2.61 2.55 10.84
N LEU A 125 -3.28 3.68 11.04
CA LEU A 125 -4.26 4.21 10.12
C LEU A 125 -4.27 5.73 10.17
N TRP A 126 -4.39 6.40 9.03
CA TRP A 126 -4.73 7.81 9.00
C TRP A 126 -6.22 7.97 9.27
N LYS A 127 -6.56 8.78 10.27
CA LYS A 127 -7.94 9.17 10.58
C LYS A 127 -8.09 10.68 10.51
N LYS A 128 -9.29 11.12 10.10
CA LYS A 128 -9.63 12.55 10.07
C LYS A 128 -10.19 12.94 11.44
N VAL A 129 -9.43 13.71 12.20
CA VAL A 129 -9.80 14.24 13.52
C VAL A 129 -9.75 15.76 13.46
N ASN A 130 -10.85 16.43 13.82
CA ASN A 130 -10.93 17.90 13.82
C ASN A 130 -10.48 18.55 12.48
N ASN A 131 -10.90 17.97 11.34
CA ASN A 131 -10.51 18.38 9.99
C ASN A 131 -9.01 18.25 9.64
N LYS A 132 -8.21 17.59 10.48
CA LYS A 132 -6.82 17.25 10.20
C LYS A 132 -6.68 15.74 10.10
N PHE A 133 -5.75 15.29 9.27
CA PHE A 133 -5.37 13.89 9.23
C PHE A 133 -4.28 13.64 10.27
N ASP A 134 -4.51 12.63 11.10
CA ASP A 134 -3.59 12.20 12.15
C ASP A 134 -3.31 10.70 11.98
N LEU A 135 -2.05 10.31 12.14
CA LEU A 135 -1.64 8.92 12.05
C LEU A 135 -1.81 8.28 13.42
N GLN A 136 -2.75 7.35 13.53
CA GLN A 136 -3.08 6.70 14.78
C GLN A 136 -2.61 5.25 14.76
N GLN A 137 -1.99 4.84 15.86
CA GLN A 137 -1.72 3.43 16.13
C GLN A 137 -2.96 2.82 16.78
N MET A 138 -3.50 1.79 16.14
CA MET A 138 -4.58 0.97 16.62
C MET A 138 -3.99 -0.31 17.22
N SER A 139 -4.67 -0.87 18.22
CA SER A 139 -4.36 -2.18 18.81
C SER A 139 -5.66 -2.95 18.99
N GLY A 140 -5.63 -4.25 18.74
CA GLY A 140 -6.81 -5.12 18.80
C GLY A 140 -6.46 -6.54 18.37
N SER A 141 -7.49 -7.37 18.18
CA SER A 141 -7.32 -8.74 17.69
C SER A 141 -6.95 -8.77 16.20
N ILE A 142 -6.48 -9.92 15.71
CA ILE A 142 -6.30 -10.14 14.27
C ILE A 142 -7.62 -10.05 13.53
N ASP A 143 -8.69 -10.58 14.12
CA ASP A 143 -10.05 -10.44 13.60
C ASP A 143 -10.43 -8.97 13.36
N SER A 144 -10.09 -8.08 14.31
CA SER A 144 -10.33 -6.65 14.19
C SER A 144 -9.55 -6.04 13.01
N LEU A 145 -8.28 -6.44 12.83
CA LEU A 145 -7.47 -5.98 11.71
C LEU A 145 -8.02 -6.48 10.37
N LEU A 146 -8.40 -7.75 10.27
CA LEU A 146 -8.96 -8.34 9.05
C LEU A 146 -10.28 -7.68 8.67
N THR A 147 -11.15 -7.44 9.66
CA THR A 147 -12.40 -6.70 9.49
C THR A 147 -12.14 -5.31 8.91
N GLU A 148 -11.16 -4.56 9.44
CA GLU A 148 -10.84 -3.23 8.93
C GLU A 148 -10.31 -3.26 7.47
N ILE A 149 -9.59 -4.32 7.08
CA ILE A 149 -9.16 -4.53 5.68
C ILE A 149 -10.39 -4.82 4.80
N GLU A 150 -11.27 -5.71 5.26
CA GLU A 150 -12.50 -6.11 4.56
C GLU A 150 -13.44 -4.92 4.32
N GLU A 151 -13.68 -4.11 5.34
CA GLU A 151 -14.48 -2.89 5.24
C GLU A 151 -13.84 -1.82 4.33
N SER A 152 -12.50 -1.74 4.30
CA SER A 152 -11.77 -0.77 3.46
C SER A 152 -11.73 -1.16 1.98
N CYS A 153 -11.98 -2.42 1.67
CA CYS A 153 -11.68 -2.98 0.35
C CYS A 153 -12.57 -2.50 -0.79
N PRO A 154 -13.91 -2.41 -0.66
CA PRO A 154 -14.77 -1.92 -1.73
C PRO A 154 -14.36 -0.52 -2.22
N LEU A 155 -14.10 0.40 -1.28
CA LEU A 155 -13.65 1.76 -1.61
C LEU A 155 -12.25 1.75 -2.26
N PHE A 156 -11.35 0.90 -1.76
CA PHE A 156 -10.01 0.76 -2.30
C PHE A 156 -9.99 0.23 -3.75
N LEU A 157 -10.80 -0.79 -4.05
CA LEU A 157 -10.93 -1.37 -5.38
C LEU A 157 -11.48 -0.33 -6.36
N LEU A 158 -12.63 0.29 -6.04
CA LEU A 158 -13.24 1.33 -6.85
C LEU A 158 -12.26 2.47 -7.13
N HIS A 159 -11.57 2.96 -6.09
CA HIS A 159 -10.60 4.04 -6.24
C HIS A 159 -9.41 3.65 -7.10
N THR A 160 -8.94 2.40 -6.99
CA THR A 160 -7.85 1.87 -7.81
C THR A 160 -8.24 1.80 -9.28
N HIS A 161 -9.48 1.39 -9.58
CA HIS A 161 -10.02 1.38 -10.93
C HIS A 161 -10.10 2.82 -11.49
N ILE A 162 -10.79 3.73 -10.80
CA ILE A 162 -10.96 5.13 -11.24
C ILE A 162 -9.61 5.80 -11.51
N ASN A 163 -8.65 5.66 -10.59
CA ASN A 163 -7.32 6.27 -10.78
C ASN A 163 -6.59 5.70 -12.00
N ARG A 164 -6.80 4.41 -12.32
CA ARG A 164 -6.20 3.82 -13.51
C ARG A 164 -6.81 4.42 -14.77
N GLU A 165 -8.14 4.45 -14.87
CA GLU A 165 -8.83 5.02 -16.03
C GLU A 165 -8.46 6.50 -16.23
N GLN A 166 -8.41 7.28 -15.13
CA GLN A 166 -7.94 8.67 -15.18
C GLN A 166 -6.52 8.80 -15.73
N ARG A 167 -5.60 7.91 -15.32
CA ARG A 167 -4.22 7.93 -15.83
C ARG A 167 -4.16 7.61 -17.32
N GLU A 168 -4.92 6.62 -17.80
CA GLU A 168 -4.95 6.29 -19.23
C GLU A 168 -5.52 7.46 -20.04
N CYS A 169 -6.65 8.04 -19.63
CA CYS A 169 -7.21 9.23 -20.27
C CYS A 169 -6.22 10.41 -20.33
N ILE A 170 -5.43 10.63 -19.27
CA ILE A 170 -4.43 11.72 -19.24
C ILE A 170 -3.27 11.45 -20.20
N LYS A 171 -2.88 10.19 -20.42
CA LYS A 171 -1.82 9.85 -21.39
C LYS A 171 -2.25 10.22 -22.81
N ASP A 172 -3.51 9.96 -23.15
CA ASP A 172 -4.06 10.26 -24.48
C ASP A 172 -4.20 11.77 -24.75
N LEU A 173 -4.11 12.61 -23.70
CA LEU A 173 -4.15 14.07 -23.80
C LEU A 173 -2.76 14.73 -23.89
N ARG A 174 -1.66 13.96 -23.81
CA ARG A 174 -0.28 14.45 -23.87
C ARG A 174 0.37 14.15 -25.21
#